data_AF-A0A0G4E4K1-F1
#
_entry.id   AF-A0A0G4E4K1-F1
#
_cell.length_a   1.000
_cell.length_b   1.000
_cell.length_c   1.000
_cell.angle_alpha   90.00
_cell.angle_beta   90.00
_cell.angle_gamma   90.00
#
_symmetry.space_group_name_H-M   'P 1'
#
loop_
_entity.id
_entity.type
_entity.pdbx_description
1 polymer ?
#
loop_
_entity_poly.entity_id
_entity_poly.type
_entity_poly.pdbx_seq_one_letter_code
_entity_poly.pdbx_strand_id
1 'polypeptide(L)'
;MHYSPDLLAAVSKVRKATEALEAARRAVEDDKIGRRTSRWARLMDWLFDTTVEVRLGEAGNAFDLAHQSAIAVAQRWIVTAAKVELADNPVDHQRHSEQMTRVFSAFKRSKQTGEWLALAEDAYDKLQTAASDCSSASSTELLDLVTHSKGISILSAISNDSAASSIRRANIAVTVLEASLTRRTTASDIELPSDMLDLIVDLTFEPAFDILSWLSMGKLHEAERECQRVASAIAPLRTRLRASHATALSKHNAEWLHLKSIEAPYLVKASQQVPPSLMCEVPQGFD
;
A
#
# COMPACT_ATOMS: atom_id res chain seq x y z
N MET A 1 6.95 -22.17 34.82
CA MET A 1 6.39 -21.76 33.51
C MET A 1 4.90 -21.98 33.54
N HIS A 2 4.10 -20.92 33.61
CA HIS A 2 2.65 -21.01 33.48
C HIS A 2 2.31 -20.76 32.00
N TYR A 3 2.13 -21.83 31.23
CA TYR A 3 1.65 -21.71 29.86
C TYR A 3 0.22 -21.17 29.87
N SER A 4 -0.10 -20.28 28.92
CA SER A 4 -1.49 -19.85 28.75
C SER A 4 -2.40 -21.07 28.52
N PRO A 5 -3.60 -21.12 29.13
CA PRO A 5 -4.55 -22.21 28.91
C PRO A 5 -4.89 -22.39 27.43
N ASP A 6 -4.90 -21.30 26.66
CA ASP A 6 -5.17 -21.31 25.21
C ASP A 6 -4.04 -21.99 24.42
N LEU A 7 -2.79 -21.75 24.83
CA LEU A 7 -1.61 -22.37 24.20
C LEU A 7 -1.60 -23.88 24.48
N LEU A 8 -1.92 -24.29 25.71
CA LEU A 8 -2.02 -25.70 26.08
C LEU A 8 -3.16 -26.40 25.32
N ALA A 9 -4.31 -25.74 25.18
CA ALA A 9 -5.43 -26.25 24.39
C ALA A 9 -5.02 -26.44 22.92
N ALA A 10 -4.35 -25.46 22.32
CA ALA A 10 -3.85 -25.52 20.94
C ALA A 10 -2.86 -26.67 20.73
N VAL A 11 -1.87 -26.82 21.62
CA VAL A 11 -0.89 -27.93 21.58
C VAL A 11 -1.61 -29.27 21.67
N SER A 12 -2.59 -29.40 22.58
CA SER A 12 -3.34 -30.65 22.74
C SER A 12 -4.13 -31.02 21.48
N LYS A 13 -4.67 -30.01 20.77
CA LYS A 13 -5.44 -30.19 19.54
C LYS A 13 -4.53 -30.64 18.39
N VAL A 14 -3.36 -30.01 18.22
CA VAL A 14 -2.36 -30.43 17.23
C VAL A 14 -1.88 -31.85 17.52
N ARG A 15 -1.59 -32.18 18.78
CA ARG A 15 -1.17 -33.53 19.16
C ARG A 15 -2.21 -34.58 18.77
N LYS A 16 -3.48 -34.37 19.13
CA LYS A 16 -4.59 -35.28 18.76
C LYS A 16 -4.73 -35.43 17.24
N ALA A 17 -4.61 -34.34 16.49
CA ALA A 17 -4.70 -34.38 15.03
C ALA A 17 -3.50 -35.11 14.40
N THR A 18 -2.31 -34.97 14.99
CA THR A 18 -1.09 -35.69 14.58
C THR A 18 -1.24 -37.19 14.81
N GLU A 19 -1.71 -37.59 15.99
CA GLU A 19 -1.99 -38.99 16.33
C GLU A 19 -3.03 -39.61 15.37
N ALA A 20 -4.10 -38.86 15.06
CA ALA A 20 -5.13 -39.30 14.11
C ALA A 20 -4.59 -39.44 12.67
N LEU A 21 -3.74 -38.51 12.24
CA LEU A 21 -3.09 -38.55 10.93
C LEU A 21 -2.13 -39.75 10.81
N GLU A 22 -1.32 -40.00 11.84
CA GLU A 22 -0.44 -41.17 11.89
C GLU A 22 -1.22 -42.48 11.87
N ALA A 23 -2.32 -42.57 12.63
CA ALA A 23 -3.18 -43.73 12.63
C ALA A 23 -3.82 -43.97 11.24
N ALA A 24 -4.26 -42.90 10.57
CA ALA A 24 -4.80 -42.99 9.22
C ALA A 24 -3.74 -43.42 8.19
N ARG A 25 -2.49 -42.92 8.31
CA ARG A 25 -1.36 -43.34 7.46
C ARG A 25 -1.08 -44.83 7.61
N ARG A 26 -0.98 -45.32 8.85
CA ARG A 26 -0.77 -46.75 9.13
C ARG A 26 -1.91 -47.61 8.58
N ALA A 27 -3.16 -47.18 8.74
CA ALA A 27 -4.31 -47.89 8.20
C ALA A 27 -4.30 -47.99 6.67
N VAL A 28 -3.85 -46.95 5.96
CA VAL A 28 -3.66 -46.99 4.50
C VAL A 28 -2.51 -47.91 4.11
N GLU A 29 -1.41 -47.92 4.85
CA GLU A 29 -0.28 -48.84 4.60
C GLU A 29 -0.69 -50.31 4.78
N ASP A 30 -1.37 -50.64 5.87
CA ASP A 30 -1.86 -51.98 6.17
C ASP A 30 -2.86 -52.47 5.11
N ASP A 31 -3.78 -51.60 4.69
CA ASP A 31 -4.75 -51.88 3.65
C ASP A 31 -4.07 -52.10 2.28
N LYS A 32 -3.08 -51.27 1.92
CA LYS A 32 -2.27 -51.46 0.70
C LYS A 32 -1.49 -52.77 0.71
N ILE A 33 -0.93 -53.17 1.86
CA ILE A 33 -0.24 -54.45 2.02
C ILE A 33 -1.22 -55.61 1.82
N GLY A 34 -2.39 -55.56 2.45
CA GLY A 34 -3.43 -56.60 2.32
C GLY A 34 -3.90 -56.79 0.88
N ARG A 35 -4.08 -55.70 0.12
CA ARG A 35 -4.58 -55.72 -1.25
C ARG A 35 -3.57 -56.19 -2.30
N ARG A 36 -2.27 -56.22 -1.98
CA ARG A 36 -1.24 -56.78 -2.89
C ARG A 36 -1.53 -58.24 -3.28
N THR A 37 -2.30 -58.96 -2.48
CA THR A 37 -2.65 -60.37 -2.71
C THR A 37 -3.75 -60.58 -3.77
N SER A 38 -4.57 -59.57 -4.10
CA SER A 38 -5.73 -59.71 -5.01
C SER A 38 -5.66 -58.80 -6.23
N ARG A 39 -5.82 -59.36 -7.44
CA ARG A 39 -5.85 -58.59 -8.70
C ARG A 39 -7.08 -57.69 -8.81
N TRP A 40 -8.22 -58.13 -8.28
CA TRP A 40 -9.47 -57.36 -8.31
C TRP A 40 -9.40 -56.18 -7.34
N ALA A 41 -8.77 -56.36 -6.18
CA ALA A 41 -8.55 -55.27 -5.22
C ALA A 41 -7.64 -54.17 -5.79
N ARG A 42 -6.60 -54.53 -6.56
CA ARG A 42 -5.74 -53.55 -7.26
C ARG A 42 -6.48 -52.78 -8.36
N LEU A 43 -7.45 -53.41 -9.04
CA LEU A 43 -8.27 -52.74 -10.05
C LEU A 43 -9.21 -51.72 -9.39
N MET A 44 -9.81 -52.07 -8.24
CA MET A 44 -10.67 -51.15 -7.50
C MET A 44 -9.91 -49.96 -6.92
N ASP A 45 -8.68 -50.18 -6.42
CA ASP A 45 -7.76 -49.14 -5.95
C ASP A 45 -7.42 -48.11 -7.05
N TRP A 46 -7.33 -48.57 -8.30
CA TRP A 46 -7.08 -47.70 -9.44
C TRP A 46 -8.31 -46.87 -9.84
N LEU A 47 -9.52 -47.36 -9.57
CA LEU A 47 -10.76 -46.72 -10.02
C LEU A 47 -11.40 -45.82 -8.98
N PHE A 48 -11.18 -46.06 -7.68
CA PHE A 48 -11.87 -45.37 -6.59
C PHE A 48 -10.97 -45.15 -5.38
N ASP A 49 -11.03 -43.94 -4.82
CA ASP A 49 -10.47 -43.67 -3.50
C ASP A 49 -11.15 -44.54 -2.46
N THR A 50 -10.34 -45.17 -1.61
CA THR A 50 -10.89 -46.09 -0.61
C THR A 50 -11.21 -45.40 0.69
N THR A 51 -12.09 -46.00 1.50
CA THR A 51 -12.56 -45.36 2.75
C THR A 51 -11.42 -44.98 3.70
N VAL A 52 -10.30 -45.72 3.67
CA VAL A 52 -9.09 -45.41 4.44
C VAL A 52 -8.31 -44.23 3.87
N GLU A 53 -8.29 -44.05 2.55
CA GLU A 53 -7.65 -42.92 1.87
C GLU A 53 -8.46 -41.64 2.01
N VAL A 54 -9.80 -41.73 1.95
CA VAL A 54 -10.69 -40.61 2.29
C VAL A 54 -10.46 -40.15 3.73
N ARG A 55 -10.38 -41.09 4.68
CA ARG A 55 -10.06 -40.78 6.09
C ARG A 55 -8.66 -40.19 6.28
N LEU A 56 -7.69 -40.60 5.48
CA LEU A 56 -6.36 -39.98 5.48
C LEU A 56 -6.42 -38.53 5.00
N GLY A 57 -7.20 -38.26 3.94
CA GLY A 57 -7.47 -36.89 3.48
C GLY A 57 -8.16 -36.03 4.54
N GLU A 58 -9.21 -36.55 5.18
CA GLU A 58 -9.92 -35.86 6.27
C GLU A 58 -9.00 -35.60 7.48
N ALA A 59 -8.19 -36.59 7.88
CA ALA A 59 -7.23 -36.43 8.97
C ALA A 59 -6.13 -35.43 8.62
N GLY A 60 -5.68 -35.39 7.36
CA GLY A 60 -4.75 -34.38 6.85
C GLY A 60 -5.34 -32.98 6.95
N ASN A 61 -6.55 -32.78 6.41
CA ASN A 61 -7.25 -31.50 6.49
C ASN A 61 -7.48 -31.05 7.95
N ALA A 62 -7.85 -31.99 8.83
CA ALA A 62 -8.05 -31.71 10.25
C ALA A 62 -6.73 -31.33 10.96
N PHE A 63 -5.62 -31.98 10.59
CA PHE A 63 -4.29 -31.61 11.06
C PHE A 63 -3.90 -30.21 10.59
N ASP A 64 -4.04 -29.91 9.30
CA ASP A 64 -3.67 -28.61 8.74
C ASP A 64 -4.46 -27.48 9.40
N LEU A 65 -5.78 -27.66 9.59
CA LEU A 65 -6.63 -26.70 10.29
C LEU A 65 -6.23 -26.53 11.76
N ALA A 66 -5.95 -27.64 12.46
CA ALA A 66 -5.50 -27.61 13.85
C ALA A 66 -4.14 -26.91 13.98
N HIS A 67 -3.23 -27.16 13.05
CA HIS A 67 -1.89 -26.61 13.05
C HIS A 67 -1.89 -25.11 12.74
N GLN A 68 -2.60 -24.67 11.70
CA GLN A 68 -2.76 -23.25 11.36
C GLN A 68 -3.41 -22.46 12.50
N SER A 69 -4.49 -22.99 13.10
CA SER A 69 -5.14 -22.33 14.24
C SER A 69 -4.21 -22.26 15.46
N ALA A 70 -3.40 -23.29 15.72
CA ALA A 70 -2.45 -23.28 16.81
C ALA A 70 -1.29 -22.30 16.60
N ILE A 71 -0.78 -22.15 15.37
CA ILE A 71 0.22 -21.14 15.02
C ILE A 71 -0.32 -19.73 15.29
N ALA A 72 -1.54 -19.43 14.84
CA ALA A 72 -2.15 -18.12 15.07
C ALA A 72 -2.33 -17.80 16.57
N VAL A 73 -2.72 -18.79 17.37
CA VAL A 73 -2.81 -18.65 18.85
C VAL A 73 -1.42 -18.42 19.45
N ALA A 74 -0.41 -19.18 19.02
CA ALA A 74 0.96 -19.03 19.51
C ALA A 74 1.54 -17.65 19.18
N GLN A 75 1.36 -17.14 17.96
CA GLN A 75 1.81 -15.80 17.58
C GLN A 75 1.18 -14.70 18.43
N ARG A 76 -0.14 -14.74 18.63
CA ARG A 76 -0.86 -13.78 19.50
C ARG A 76 -0.35 -13.84 20.93
N TRP A 77 -0.11 -15.05 21.43
CA TRP A 77 0.43 -15.25 22.76
C TRP A 77 1.85 -14.69 22.89
N ILE A 78 2.74 -14.94 21.92
CA ILE A 78 4.11 -14.39 21.87
C ILE A 78 4.06 -12.87 21.96
N VAL A 79 3.25 -12.22 21.11
CA VAL A 79 3.12 -10.74 21.12
C VAL A 79 2.61 -10.23 22.46
N THR A 80 1.61 -10.91 23.05
CA THR A 80 1.04 -10.50 24.34
C THR A 80 2.05 -10.64 25.47
N ALA A 81 2.76 -11.77 25.55
CA ALA A 81 3.80 -12.01 26.54
C ALA A 81 4.97 -11.03 26.40
N ALA A 82 5.39 -10.75 25.16
CA ALA A 82 6.44 -9.77 24.87
C ALA A 82 6.04 -8.34 25.27
N LYS A 83 4.78 -7.94 25.06
CA LYS A 83 4.26 -6.63 25.51
C LYS A 83 4.25 -6.50 27.03
N VAL A 84 3.84 -7.54 27.75
CA VAL A 84 3.87 -7.56 29.22
C VAL A 84 5.32 -7.43 29.71
N GLU A 85 6.24 -8.19 29.13
CA GLU A 85 7.65 -8.14 29.53
C GLU A 85 8.31 -6.79 29.19
N LEU A 86 7.96 -6.19 28.05
CA LEU A 86 8.42 -4.83 27.72
C LEU A 86 7.91 -3.83 28.76
N ALA A 87 6.64 -3.93 29.18
CA ALA A 87 6.05 -3.02 30.16
C ALA A 87 6.69 -3.15 31.55
N ASP A 88 7.20 -4.32 31.91
CA ASP A 88 7.94 -4.56 33.15
C ASP A 88 9.33 -3.89 33.16
N ASN A 89 9.86 -3.49 31.99
CA ASN A 89 11.10 -2.73 31.86
C ASN A 89 10.80 -1.24 31.58
N PRO A 90 10.89 -0.35 32.58
CA PRO A 90 10.46 1.04 32.43
C PRO A 90 11.30 1.83 31.41
N VAL A 91 12.59 1.51 31.26
CA VAL A 91 13.49 2.20 30.33
C VAL A 91 13.12 1.87 28.89
N ASP A 92 12.98 0.58 28.59
CA ASP A 92 12.66 0.14 27.23
C ASP A 92 11.19 0.41 26.87
N HIS A 93 10.27 0.37 27.85
CA HIS A 93 8.90 0.82 27.65
C HIS A 93 8.83 2.29 27.24
N GLN A 94 9.57 3.17 27.93
CA GLN A 94 9.66 4.58 27.56
C GLN A 94 10.26 4.74 26.16
N ARG A 95 11.40 4.08 25.88
CA ARG A 95 12.04 4.12 24.55
C ARG A 95 11.09 3.65 23.43
N HIS A 96 10.32 2.60 23.67
CA HIS A 96 9.31 2.10 22.73
C HIS A 96 8.22 3.14 22.48
N SER A 97 7.68 3.78 23.52
CA SER A 97 6.63 4.81 23.39
C SER A 97 7.10 6.06 22.63
N GLU A 98 8.33 6.52 22.90
CA GLU A 98 8.95 7.63 22.19
C GLU A 98 9.19 7.26 20.72
N GLN A 99 9.67 6.04 20.47
CA GLN A 99 9.92 5.55 19.13
C GLN A 99 8.63 5.38 18.33
N MET A 100 7.55 4.91 18.95
CA MET A 100 6.24 4.79 18.31
C MET A 100 5.69 6.16 17.90
N THR A 101 5.92 7.19 18.73
CA THR A 101 5.61 8.58 18.39
C THR A 101 6.42 9.06 17.19
N ARG A 102 7.72 8.74 17.12
CA ARG A 102 8.58 9.08 15.98
C ARG A 102 8.12 8.40 14.70
N VAL A 103 7.81 7.09 14.74
CA VAL A 103 7.28 6.33 13.61
C VAL A 103 5.99 6.96 13.10
N PHE A 104 5.04 7.25 14.00
CA PHE A 104 3.77 7.88 13.62
C PHE A 104 3.98 9.26 12.99
N SER A 105 4.88 10.06 13.55
CA SER A 105 5.22 11.37 12.99
C SER A 105 5.85 11.27 11.60
N ALA A 106 6.74 10.30 11.38
CA ALA A 106 7.40 10.06 10.11
C ALA A 106 6.41 9.53 9.05
N PHE A 107 5.49 8.64 9.45
CA PHE A 107 4.40 8.15 8.60
C PHE A 107 3.47 9.28 8.16
N LYS A 108 3.07 10.17 9.09
CA LYS A 108 2.24 11.34 8.76
C LYS A 108 2.93 12.22 7.71
N ARG A 109 4.24 12.45 7.87
CA ARG A 109 5.06 13.21 6.91
C ARG A 109 5.16 12.51 5.54
N SER A 110 5.41 11.20 5.51
CA SER A 110 5.53 10.46 4.25
C SER A 110 4.21 10.41 3.49
N LYS A 111 3.09 10.20 4.20
CA LYS A 111 1.75 10.23 3.62
C LYS A 111 1.44 11.59 3.00
N GLN A 112 1.70 12.67 3.73
CA GLN A 112 1.42 14.02 3.27
C GLN A 112 2.27 14.43 2.06
N THR A 113 3.58 14.19 2.10
CA THR A 113 4.45 14.49 0.96
C THR A 113 4.07 13.66 -0.28
N GLY A 114 3.56 12.44 -0.07
CA GLY A 114 3.00 11.61 -1.14
C GLY A 114 1.72 12.19 -1.73
N GLU A 115 0.79 12.65 -0.89
CA GLU A 115 -0.44 13.32 -1.34
C GLU A 115 -0.13 14.57 -2.19
N TRP A 116 0.81 15.41 -1.74
CA TRP A 116 1.21 16.59 -2.51
C TRP A 116 1.94 16.26 -3.80
N LEU A 117 2.82 15.25 -3.78
CA LEU A 117 3.48 14.78 -4.99
C LEU A 117 2.45 14.32 -6.03
N ALA A 118 1.45 13.55 -5.60
CA ALA A 118 0.38 13.08 -6.49
C ALA A 118 -0.43 14.23 -7.08
N LEU A 119 -0.78 15.24 -6.27
CA LEU A 119 -1.48 16.44 -6.76
C LEU A 119 -0.63 17.26 -7.73
N ALA A 120 0.68 17.39 -7.47
CA ALA A 120 1.60 18.11 -8.35
C ALA A 120 1.83 17.36 -9.67
N GLU A 121 1.87 16.04 -9.64
CA GLU A 121 1.94 15.19 -10.84
C GLU A 121 0.65 15.28 -11.66
N ASP A 122 -0.53 15.17 -11.03
CA ASP A 122 -1.81 15.32 -11.74
C ASP A 122 -1.95 16.72 -12.37
N ALA A 123 -1.68 17.79 -11.61
CA ALA A 123 -1.74 19.15 -12.14
C ALA A 123 -0.81 19.35 -13.35
N TYR A 124 0.42 18.85 -13.27
CA TYR A 124 1.37 18.92 -14.39
C TYR A 124 0.87 18.15 -15.62
N ASP A 125 0.37 16.92 -15.43
CA ASP A 125 -0.11 16.10 -16.54
C ASP A 125 -1.36 16.70 -17.21
N LYS A 126 -2.27 17.29 -16.42
CA LYS A 126 -3.44 18.02 -16.97
C LYS A 126 -3.02 19.27 -17.74
N LEU A 127 -2.02 20.02 -17.26
CA LEU A 127 -1.52 21.20 -17.98
C LEU A 127 -0.85 20.82 -19.31
N GLN A 128 -0.05 19.74 -19.34
CA GLN A 128 0.55 19.24 -20.57
C GLN A 128 -0.52 18.76 -21.57
N THR A 129 -1.54 18.05 -21.09
CA THR A 129 -2.69 17.62 -21.91
C THR A 129 -3.44 18.84 -22.47
N ALA A 130 -3.72 19.84 -21.63
CA ALA A 130 -4.39 21.06 -22.04
C ALA A 130 -3.58 21.84 -23.10
N ALA A 131 -2.27 21.96 -22.93
CA ALA A 131 -1.40 22.58 -23.92
C ALA A 131 -1.44 21.83 -25.27
N SER A 132 -1.33 20.50 -25.24
CA SER A 132 -1.41 19.65 -26.44
C SER A 132 -2.75 19.79 -27.17
N ASP A 133 -3.87 19.80 -26.43
CA ASP A 133 -5.19 19.96 -27.01
C ASP A 133 -5.40 21.36 -27.61
N CYS A 134 -4.87 22.41 -26.97
CA CYS A 134 -4.91 23.77 -27.50
C CYS A 134 -4.09 23.92 -28.78
N SER A 135 -2.88 23.37 -28.81
CA SER A 135 -2.03 23.33 -30.02
C SER A 135 -2.73 22.59 -31.16
N SER A 136 -3.39 21.46 -30.86
CA SER A 136 -4.11 20.66 -31.86
C SER A 136 -5.36 21.37 -32.38
N ALA A 137 -6.12 22.01 -31.49
CA ALA A 137 -7.27 22.82 -31.86
C ALA A 137 -6.88 24.03 -32.70
N SER A 138 -5.81 24.75 -32.33
CA SER A 138 -5.28 25.87 -33.12
C SER A 138 -4.82 25.44 -34.51
N SER A 139 -4.16 24.27 -34.63
CA SER A 139 -3.76 23.71 -35.92
C SER A 139 -4.96 23.33 -36.80
N THR A 140 -6.02 22.79 -36.17
CA THR A 140 -7.25 22.39 -36.87
C THR A 140 -8.06 23.60 -37.33
N GLU A 141 -8.12 24.67 -36.53
CA GLU A 141 -8.73 25.95 -36.91
C GLU A 141 -7.98 26.60 -38.09
N LEU A 142 -6.65 26.58 -38.09
CA LEU A 142 -5.85 27.07 -39.23
C LEU A 142 -6.12 26.27 -40.51
N LEU A 143 -6.27 24.95 -40.41
CA LEU A 143 -6.65 24.11 -41.55
C LEU A 143 -8.07 24.39 -42.05
N ASP A 144 -9.02 24.68 -41.16
CA ASP A 144 -10.40 25.06 -41.54
C ASP A 144 -10.43 26.41 -42.27
N LEU A 145 -9.64 27.38 -41.80
CA LEU A 145 -9.47 28.68 -42.43
C LEU A 145 -8.90 28.58 -43.85
N VAL A 146 -7.99 27.64 -44.09
CA VAL A 146 -7.35 27.45 -45.41
C VAL A 146 -8.20 26.58 -46.35
N THR A 147 -8.96 25.62 -45.83
CA THR A 147 -9.56 24.55 -46.64
C THR A 147 -11.09 24.69 -46.79
N HIS A 148 -11.76 25.48 -45.95
CA HIS A 148 -13.22 25.76 -45.96
C HIS A 148 -14.12 24.51 -46.19
N SER A 149 -13.66 23.36 -45.70
CA SER A 149 -14.38 22.08 -45.87
C SER A 149 -15.30 21.85 -44.69
N LYS A 150 -16.58 21.52 -44.94
CA LYS A 150 -17.59 21.25 -43.90
C LYS A 150 -17.19 20.15 -42.90
N GLY A 151 -16.35 19.20 -43.32
CA GLY A 151 -15.81 18.17 -42.44
C GLY A 151 -14.78 18.70 -41.44
N ILE A 152 -14.04 19.75 -41.81
CA ILE A 152 -13.02 20.38 -40.97
C ILE A 152 -13.66 21.32 -39.94
N SER A 153 -14.78 21.97 -40.25
CA SER A 153 -15.51 22.78 -39.27
C SER A 153 -16.11 21.94 -38.11
N ILE A 154 -16.52 20.70 -38.36
CA ILE A 154 -16.95 19.75 -37.30
C ILE A 154 -15.74 19.34 -36.45
N LEU A 155 -14.60 19.06 -37.07
CA LEU A 155 -13.35 18.73 -36.36
C LEU A 155 -12.83 19.90 -35.53
N SER A 156 -12.96 21.13 -36.03
CA SER A 156 -12.62 22.36 -35.32
C SER A 156 -13.50 22.53 -34.07
N ALA A 157 -14.82 22.35 -34.18
CA ALA A 157 -15.74 22.41 -33.05
C ALA A 157 -15.44 21.35 -31.97
N ILE A 158 -15.15 20.10 -32.38
CA ILE A 158 -14.79 19.01 -31.46
C ILE A 158 -13.43 19.28 -30.79
N SER A 159 -12.45 19.79 -31.55
CA SER A 159 -11.12 20.10 -31.03
C SER A 159 -11.17 21.25 -30.02
N ASN A 160 -12.00 22.26 -30.28
CA ASN A 160 -12.18 23.40 -29.39
C ASN A 160 -12.90 22.99 -28.08
N ASP A 161 -13.92 22.12 -28.16
CA ASP A 161 -14.59 21.57 -26.97
C ASP A 161 -13.64 20.68 -26.13
N SER A 162 -12.81 19.86 -26.80
CA SER A 162 -11.77 19.07 -26.14
C SER A 162 -10.75 19.96 -25.41
N ALA A 163 -10.23 20.99 -26.09
CA ALA A 163 -9.29 21.95 -25.51
C ALA A 163 -9.89 22.69 -24.31
N ALA A 164 -11.15 23.14 -24.42
CA ALA A 164 -11.87 23.79 -23.32
C ALA A 164 -12.03 22.85 -22.12
N SER A 165 -12.39 21.59 -22.36
CA SER A 165 -12.52 20.57 -21.31
C SER A 165 -11.19 20.28 -20.60
N SER A 166 -10.09 20.23 -21.34
CA SER A 166 -8.75 19.95 -20.81
C SER A 166 -8.20 21.11 -20.00
N ILE A 167 -8.38 22.35 -20.45
CA ILE A 167 -8.04 23.54 -19.66
C ILE A 167 -8.84 23.57 -18.36
N ARG A 168 -10.14 23.28 -18.39
CA ARG A 168 -10.96 23.25 -17.18
C ARG A 168 -10.44 22.24 -16.16
N ARG A 169 -10.07 21.04 -16.62
CA ARG A 169 -9.47 20.00 -15.78
C ARG A 169 -8.11 20.44 -15.23
N ALA A 170 -7.26 21.06 -16.04
CA ALA A 170 -5.98 21.59 -15.59
C ALA A 170 -6.13 22.67 -14.52
N ASN A 171 -7.06 23.62 -14.70
CA ASN A 171 -7.33 24.66 -13.72
C ASN A 171 -7.84 24.09 -12.39
N ILE A 172 -8.75 23.10 -12.44
CA ILE A 172 -9.21 22.40 -11.23
C ILE A 172 -8.03 21.71 -10.51
N ALA A 173 -7.16 21.02 -11.25
CA ALA A 173 -6.02 20.34 -10.64
C ALA A 173 -5.02 21.31 -9.99
N VAL A 174 -4.72 22.44 -10.63
CA VAL A 174 -3.85 23.50 -10.09
C VAL A 174 -4.46 24.14 -8.84
N THR A 175 -5.75 24.47 -8.87
CA THR A 175 -6.44 25.07 -7.70
C THR A 175 -6.53 24.10 -6.52
N VAL A 176 -6.72 22.80 -6.77
CA VAL A 176 -6.68 21.77 -5.73
C VAL A 176 -5.27 21.65 -5.13
N LEU A 177 -4.23 21.64 -5.98
CA LEU A 177 -2.84 21.64 -5.54
C LEU A 177 -2.55 22.86 -4.66
N GLU A 178 -2.86 24.07 -5.13
CA GLU A 178 -2.67 25.32 -4.40
C GLU A 178 -3.37 25.29 -3.04
N ALA A 179 -4.67 24.94 -3.01
CA ALA A 179 -5.43 24.85 -1.76
C ALA A 179 -4.82 23.84 -0.77
N SER A 180 -4.26 22.72 -1.28
CA SER A 180 -3.63 21.69 -0.45
C SER A 180 -2.30 22.13 0.17
N LEU A 181 -1.58 23.04 -0.49
CA LEU A 181 -0.32 23.62 -0.01
C LEU A 181 -0.61 24.76 0.99
N THR A 182 -1.53 25.67 0.66
CA THR A 182 -1.89 26.85 1.49
C THR A 182 -2.58 26.49 2.80
N ARG A 183 -3.46 25.48 2.82
CA ARG A 183 -4.13 25.04 4.06
C ARG A 183 -3.19 24.51 5.13
N ARG A 184 -1.92 24.24 4.79
CA ARG A 184 -0.98 23.56 5.70
C ARG A 184 0.25 24.37 6.06
N THR A 185 0.59 25.43 5.33
CA THR A 185 1.54 26.45 5.82
C THR A 185 1.01 27.16 7.08
N THR A 186 -0.32 27.20 7.27
CA THR A 186 -0.98 27.75 8.46
C THR A 186 -1.17 26.74 9.60
N ALA A 187 -0.98 25.44 9.34
CA ALA A 187 -1.12 24.38 10.33
C ALA A 187 0.26 23.98 10.87
N SER A 188 0.64 24.55 12.01
CA SER A 188 1.96 24.41 12.68
C SER A 188 2.35 23.00 13.14
N ASP A 189 1.55 21.98 12.85
CA ASP A 189 1.66 20.64 13.45
C ASP A 189 2.66 19.70 12.76
N ILE A 190 3.34 20.17 11.70
CA ILE A 190 4.24 19.33 10.92
C ILE A 190 5.49 20.14 10.62
N GLU A 191 6.62 19.71 11.20
CA GLU A 191 7.95 20.16 10.81
C GLU A 191 8.18 19.78 9.34
N LEU A 192 7.79 20.71 8.46
CA LEU A 192 8.17 20.71 7.07
C LEU A 192 9.65 21.10 7.01
N PRO A 193 10.45 20.47 6.12
CA PRO A 193 11.78 20.98 5.81
C PRO A 193 11.66 22.47 5.44
N SER A 194 12.58 23.31 5.93
CA SER A 194 12.59 24.76 5.63
C SER A 194 12.41 25.02 4.14
N ASP A 195 13.14 24.26 3.32
CA ASP A 195 13.14 24.33 1.86
C ASP A 195 11.77 24.06 1.20
N MET A 196 10.86 23.33 1.88
CA MET A 196 9.49 23.11 1.42
C MET A 196 8.58 24.30 1.71
N LEU A 197 8.79 24.98 2.85
CA LEU A 197 8.02 26.17 3.19
C LEU A 197 8.38 27.33 2.26
N ASP A 198 9.68 27.54 2.03
CA ASP A 198 10.18 28.56 1.08
C ASP A 198 9.61 28.33 -0.32
N LEU A 199 9.52 27.06 -0.75
CA LEU A 199 8.96 26.71 -2.03
C LEU A 199 7.45 26.91 -2.13
N ILE A 200 6.68 26.60 -1.08
CA ILE A 200 5.23 26.86 -1.07
C ILE A 200 4.97 28.37 -1.14
N VAL A 201 5.81 29.17 -0.48
CA VAL A 201 5.77 30.63 -0.54
C VAL A 201 6.17 31.14 -1.93
N ASP A 202 7.17 30.54 -2.57
CA ASP A 202 7.56 30.89 -3.95
C ASP A 202 6.50 30.48 -4.98
N LEU A 203 5.71 29.44 -4.69
CA LEU A 203 4.66 28.90 -5.56
C LEU A 203 3.25 29.35 -5.24
N THR A 204 3.02 30.21 -4.23
CA THR A 204 1.71 30.87 -4.13
C THR A 204 1.52 31.67 -5.40
N PHE A 205 0.80 31.05 -6.32
CA PHE A 205 0.58 31.53 -7.67
C PHE A 205 0.03 32.94 -7.54
N GLU A 206 0.67 33.91 -8.21
CA GLU A 206 0.13 35.26 -8.31
C GLU A 206 -1.37 35.18 -8.68
N PRO A 207 -2.19 36.09 -8.11
CA PRO A 207 -3.61 35.86 -7.95
C PRO A 207 -4.31 35.66 -9.30
N ALA A 208 -5.15 34.62 -9.34
CA ALA A 208 -6.06 34.26 -10.43
C ALA A 208 -5.39 33.70 -11.69
N PHE A 209 -5.18 32.38 -11.63
CA PHE A 209 -5.01 31.49 -12.77
C PHE A 209 -6.28 31.45 -13.65
N ASP A 210 -6.61 32.55 -14.33
CA ASP A 210 -7.84 32.67 -15.12
C ASP A 210 -7.63 32.25 -16.58
N ILE A 211 -7.13 31.03 -16.81
CA ILE A 211 -6.96 30.48 -18.18
C ILE A 211 -8.33 30.36 -18.89
N LEU A 212 -9.42 30.24 -18.13
CA LEU A 212 -10.78 30.20 -18.65
C LEU A 212 -11.18 31.54 -19.31
N SER A 213 -10.66 32.67 -18.82
CA SER A 213 -10.86 33.97 -19.47
C SER A 213 -10.21 34.07 -20.86
N TRP A 214 -9.18 33.30 -21.17
CA TRP A 214 -8.53 33.34 -22.50
C TRP A 214 -9.16 32.40 -23.52
N LEU A 215 -9.75 31.30 -23.06
CA LEU A 215 -10.65 30.48 -23.88
C LEU A 215 -11.84 31.31 -24.37
N SER A 216 -12.41 32.14 -23.50
CA SER A 216 -13.55 32.99 -23.89
C SER A 216 -13.17 34.10 -24.88
N MET A 217 -11.87 34.44 -24.98
CA MET A 217 -11.35 35.39 -25.97
C MET A 217 -10.92 34.74 -27.30
N GLY A 218 -11.11 33.43 -27.48
CA GLY A 218 -10.77 32.74 -28.73
C GLY A 218 -9.27 32.65 -29.01
N LYS A 219 -8.41 32.72 -27.99
CA LYS A 219 -6.95 32.71 -28.14
C LYS A 219 -6.32 31.40 -27.65
N LEU A 220 -6.58 30.31 -28.38
CA LEU A 220 -6.05 28.97 -28.04
C LEU A 220 -4.51 28.95 -27.91
N HIS A 221 -3.79 29.71 -28.73
CA HIS A 221 -2.34 29.83 -28.66
C HIS A 221 -1.82 30.58 -27.40
N GLU A 222 -2.64 31.46 -26.82
CA GLU A 222 -2.31 32.13 -25.54
C GLU A 222 -2.57 31.19 -24.37
N ALA A 223 -3.65 30.41 -24.41
CA ALA A 223 -3.95 29.38 -23.43
C ALA A 223 -2.93 28.23 -23.42
N GLU A 224 -2.44 27.81 -24.60
CA GLU A 224 -1.35 26.84 -24.73
C GLU A 224 -0.08 27.33 -24.02
N ARG A 225 0.38 28.54 -24.34
CA ARG A 225 1.58 29.13 -23.76
C ARG A 225 1.48 29.24 -22.25
N GLU A 226 0.32 29.59 -21.72
CA GLU A 226 0.16 29.66 -20.27
C GLU A 226 0.17 28.27 -19.61
N CYS A 227 -0.52 27.29 -20.20
CA CYS A 227 -0.46 25.91 -19.70
C CYS A 227 1.00 25.42 -19.62
N GLN A 228 1.81 25.72 -20.64
CA GLN A 228 3.25 25.41 -20.65
C GLN A 228 4.06 26.21 -19.62
N ARG A 229 3.80 27.52 -19.46
CA ARG A 229 4.44 28.37 -18.45
C ARG A 229 4.25 27.79 -17.06
N VAL A 230 3.05 27.32 -16.78
CA VAL A 230 2.68 26.87 -15.43
C VAL A 230 3.17 25.46 -15.20
N ALA A 231 3.08 24.59 -16.20
CA ALA A 231 3.72 23.28 -16.13
C ALA A 231 5.23 23.44 -15.82
N SER A 232 5.89 24.43 -16.42
CA SER A 232 7.29 24.76 -16.15
C SER A 232 7.52 25.27 -14.73
N ALA A 233 6.58 26.03 -14.15
CA ALA A 233 6.64 26.46 -12.75
C ALA A 233 6.40 25.30 -11.75
N ILE A 234 5.56 24.32 -12.11
CA ILE A 234 5.28 23.13 -11.28
C ILE A 234 6.39 22.07 -11.39
N ALA A 235 7.15 22.04 -12.48
CA ALA A 235 8.24 21.08 -12.68
C ALA A 235 9.31 21.06 -11.54
N PRO A 236 9.85 22.20 -11.06
CA PRO A 236 10.78 22.19 -9.92
C PRO A 236 10.10 21.72 -8.62
N LEU A 237 8.83 22.07 -8.42
CA LEU A 237 8.04 21.62 -7.26
C LEU A 237 7.93 20.10 -7.23
N ARG A 238 7.57 19.46 -8.35
CA ARG A 238 7.50 17.99 -8.46
C ARG A 238 8.82 17.33 -8.11
N THR A 239 9.93 17.87 -8.62
CA THR A 239 11.27 17.32 -8.37
C THR A 239 11.61 17.38 -6.88
N ARG A 240 11.36 18.51 -6.22
CA ARG A 240 11.59 18.67 -4.77
C ARG A 240 10.62 17.83 -3.94
N LEU A 241 9.34 17.75 -4.29
CA LEU A 241 8.35 16.89 -3.63
C LEU A 241 8.75 15.42 -3.73
N ARG A 242 9.27 14.98 -4.87
CA ARG A 242 9.77 13.61 -5.03
C ARG A 242 10.96 13.31 -4.12
N ALA A 243 11.93 14.23 -4.03
CA ALA A 243 13.06 14.09 -3.12
C ALA A 243 12.63 14.12 -1.63
N SER A 244 11.72 15.03 -1.28
CA SER A 244 11.15 15.14 0.07
C SER A 244 10.38 13.88 0.46
N HIS A 245 9.54 13.36 -0.44
CA HIS A 245 8.79 12.13 -0.23
C HIS A 245 9.71 10.92 -0.06
N ALA A 246 10.74 10.79 -0.91
CA ALA A 246 11.74 9.72 -0.78
C ALA A 246 12.48 9.80 0.56
N THR A 247 12.84 11.00 1.00
CA THR A 247 13.48 11.23 2.31
C THR A 247 12.54 10.87 3.46
N ALA A 248 11.27 11.27 3.38
CA ALA A 248 10.26 10.96 4.39
C ALA A 248 9.98 9.45 4.48
N LEU A 249 9.90 8.74 3.35
CA LEU A 249 9.78 7.28 3.31
C LEU A 249 11.01 6.59 3.91
N SER A 250 12.20 7.03 3.55
CA SER A 250 13.46 6.50 4.11
C SER A 250 13.50 6.67 5.62
N LYS A 251 13.14 7.86 6.13
CA LYS A 251 13.04 8.13 7.56
C LYS A 251 11.99 7.24 8.23
N HIS A 252 10.78 7.16 7.68
CA HIS A 252 9.72 6.30 8.21
C HIS A 252 10.18 4.84 8.32
N ASN A 253 10.81 4.29 7.28
CA ASN A 253 11.34 2.93 7.28
C ASN A 253 12.46 2.75 8.34
N ALA A 254 13.35 3.73 8.48
CA ALA A 254 14.41 3.69 9.49
C ALA A 254 13.84 3.70 10.93
N GLU A 255 12.87 4.58 11.20
CA GLU A 255 12.21 4.65 12.51
C GLU A 255 11.42 3.35 12.79
N TRP A 256 10.78 2.76 11.77
CA TRP A 256 10.05 1.50 11.89
C TRP A 256 10.98 0.33 12.19
N LEU A 257 12.11 0.22 11.47
CA LEU A 257 13.14 -0.77 11.76
C LEU A 257 13.73 -0.61 13.16
N HIS A 258 13.93 0.63 13.62
CA HIS A 258 14.37 0.89 14.98
C HIS A 258 13.34 0.42 16.02
N LEU A 259 12.04 0.67 15.78
CA LEU A 259 10.98 0.14 16.63
C LEU A 259 11.03 -1.39 16.70
N LYS A 260 11.17 -2.07 15.56
CA LYS A 260 11.29 -3.54 15.53
C LYS A 260 12.53 -4.05 16.25
N SER A 261 13.63 -3.31 16.21
CA SER A 261 14.84 -3.67 16.98
C SER A 261 14.64 -3.61 18.50
N ILE A 262 13.75 -2.72 18.98
CA ILE A 262 13.36 -2.65 20.40
C ILE A 262 12.45 -3.84 20.75
N GLU A 263 11.52 -4.21 19.87
CA GLU A 263 10.54 -5.29 20.08
C GLU A 263 11.17 -6.71 19.99
N ALA A 264 12.14 -6.89 19.09
CA ALA A 264 12.76 -8.17 18.76
C ALA A 264 13.25 -8.99 19.97
N PRO A 265 14.02 -8.45 20.94
CA PRO A 265 14.51 -9.25 22.08
C PRO A 265 13.36 -9.83 22.92
N TYR A 266 12.27 -9.08 23.09
CA TYR A 266 11.10 -9.53 23.84
C TYR A 266 10.32 -10.60 23.08
N LEU A 267 10.18 -10.46 21.77
CA LEU A 267 9.53 -11.44 20.91
C LEU A 267 10.31 -12.77 20.88
N VAL A 268 11.64 -12.72 20.79
CA VAL A 268 12.49 -13.92 20.85
C VAL A 268 12.41 -14.60 22.21
N LYS A 269 12.41 -13.83 23.30
CA LYS A 269 12.29 -14.40 24.64
C LYS A 269 10.92 -15.03 24.89
N ALA A 270 9.85 -14.41 24.38
CA ALA A 270 8.51 -14.99 24.43
C ALA A 270 8.40 -16.23 23.54
N SER A 271 9.00 -16.26 22.34
CA SER A 271 8.94 -17.42 21.45
C SER A 271 9.64 -18.66 22.03
N GLN A 272 10.69 -18.50 22.83
CA GLN A 272 11.35 -19.60 23.55
C GLN A 272 10.44 -20.32 24.53
N GLN A 273 9.35 -19.68 24.95
CA GLN A 273 8.34 -20.26 25.84
C GLN A 273 7.21 -20.96 25.08
N VAL A 274 7.22 -20.95 23.74
CA VAL A 274 6.26 -21.71 22.94
C VAL A 274 6.79 -23.13 22.74
N PRO A 275 5.95 -24.17 22.96
CA PRO A 275 6.34 -25.56 22.72
C PRO A 275 6.89 -25.78 21.29
N PRO A 276 8.06 -26.42 21.13
CA PRO A 276 8.69 -26.64 19.82
C PRO A 276 7.80 -27.40 18.82
N SER A 277 6.86 -28.20 19.33
CA SER A 277 5.88 -28.96 18.54
C SER A 277 4.97 -28.09 17.67
N LEU A 278 4.86 -26.79 17.96
CA LEU A 278 4.08 -25.86 17.16
C LEU A 278 4.87 -25.23 16.00
N MET A 279 6.21 -25.35 15.99
CA MET A 279 7.09 -24.79 14.95
C MET A 279 6.72 -23.35 14.55
N CYS A 280 6.37 -22.53 15.54
CA CYS A 280 5.87 -21.18 15.31
C CYS A 280 7.02 -20.22 15.01
N GLU A 281 6.94 -19.51 13.89
CA GLU A 281 7.89 -18.44 13.55
C GLU A 281 7.71 -17.23 14.48
N VAL A 282 8.82 -16.57 14.78
CA VAL A 282 8.82 -15.36 15.61
C VAL A 282 8.13 -14.23 14.84
N PRO A 283 7.11 -13.57 15.42
CA PRO A 283 6.50 -12.39 14.80
C PRO A 283 7.53 -11.31 14.51
N GLN A 284 7.33 -10.54 13.44
CA GLN A 284 8.24 -9.45 13.07
C GLN A 284 8.03 -8.17 13.89
N GLY A 285 7.03 -8.15 14.76
CA GLY A 285 6.73 -7.02 15.63
C GLY A 285 5.44 -7.21 16.42
N PHE A 286 5.01 -6.14 17.07
CA PHE A 286 3.83 -6.11 17.94
C PHE A 286 2.48 -5.85 17.25
N ASP A 287 2.52 -5.65 15.94
CA ASP A 287 1.39 -5.28 15.08
C ASP A 287 0.75 -6.50 14.42
#